data_AF-A0A1F7FTZ6-F1
#
_entry.id   AF-A0A1F7FTZ6-F1
#
_cell.length_a   1.000
_cell.length_b   1.000
_cell.length_c   1.000
_cell.angle_alpha   90.00
_cell.angle_beta   90.00
_cell.angle_gamma   90.00
#
_symmetry.space_group_name_H-M   'P 1'
#
loop_
_entity.id
_entity.type
_entity.pdbx_description
1 polymer ?
#
loop_
_entity_poly.entity_id
_entity_poly.type
_entity_poly.pdbx_seq_one_letter_code
_entity_poly.pdbx_strand_id
1 'polypeptide(L)'
;MVSLAGIHLNGSIVEEIALYTRMVFVCGLQIAMPIIAVILIGDVALGIIARTVPKMNIFQVGFSLKILGGLAMLIILMPYLGDIIKNLIGISMHQINLLLSKMG
;
A
#
# COMPACT_ATOMS: atom_id res chain seq x y z
N MET A 1 -19.48 -16.74 29.69
CA MET A 1 -18.95 -17.80 28.81
C MET A 1 -19.23 -17.33 27.40
N VAL A 2 -18.24 -16.74 26.73
CA VAL A 2 -18.41 -16.24 25.37
C VAL A 2 -18.74 -17.45 24.50
N SER A 3 -19.97 -17.53 24.02
CA SER A 3 -20.42 -18.63 23.16
C SER A 3 -19.68 -18.52 21.84
N LEU A 4 -18.61 -19.30 21.70
CA LEU A 4 -17.78 -19.39 20.50
C LEU A 4 -18.42 -20.27 19.40
N ALA A 5 -19.73 -20.56 19.50
CA ALA A 5 -20.42 -21.52 18.63
C ALA A 5 -21.65 -20.93 17.90
N GLY A 6 -21.79 -19.60 17.88
CA GLY A 6 -22.95 -18.89 17.32
C GLY A 6 -22.58 -17.78 16.35
N ILE A 7 -21.52 -17.94 15.54
CA ILE A 7 -21.32 -17.08 14.38
C ILE A 7 -22.40 -17.46 13.36
N HIS A 8 -23.60 -16.90 13.53
CA HIS A 8 -24.43 -16.62 12.37
C HIS A 8 -23.59 -15.65 11.54
N LEU A 9 -22.92 -16.15 10.50
CA LEU A 9 -22.33 -15.35 9.43
C LEU A 9 -23.49 -14.65 8.72
N ASN A 10 -24.10 -13.68 9.40
CA ASN A 10 -25.09 -12.80 8.84
C ASN A 10 -24.37 -12.02 7.74
N GLY A 11 -24.99 -11.86 6.57
CA GLY A 11 -24.38 -11.21 5.40
C GLY A 11 -23.73 -9.87 5.75
N SER A 12 -24.26 -9.19 6.76
CA SER A 12 -23.73 -7.94 7.33
C SER A 12 -22.28 -8.01 7.83
N ILE A 13 -21.84 -9.10 8.47
CA ILE A 13 -20.45 -9.21 9.00
C ILE A 13 -19.48 -9.48 7.85
N VAL A 14 -19.91 -10.28 6.87
CA VAL A 14 -19.12 -10.57 5.66
C VAL A 14 -18.93 -9.30 4.82
N GLU A 15 -19.97 -8.47 4.71
CA GLU A 15 -19.91 -7.16 4.05
C GLU A 15 -18.98 -6.18 4.78
N GLU A 16 -19.01 -6.13 6.11
CA GLU A 16 -18.09 -5.29 6.89
C GLU A 16 -16.64 -5.72 6.70
N ILE A 17 -16.32 -7.01 6.81
CA ILE A 17 -14.96 -7.53 6.58
C ILE A 17 -14.48 -7.24 5.15
N ALA A 18 -15.37 -7.36 4.15
CA ALA A 18 -15.06 -7.04 2.77
C ALA A 18 -14.76 -5.54 2.57
N LEU A 19 -15.52 -4.67 3.23
CA LEU A 19 -15.29 -3.22 3.21
C LEU A 19 -13.93 -2.85 3.81
N TYR A 20 -13.57 -3.45 4.94
CA TYR A 20 -12.27 -3.25 5.58
C TYR A 20 -11.11 -3.72 4.71
N THR A 21 -11.26 -4.90 4.10
CA THR A 21 -10.27 -5.45 3.16
C THR A 21 -10.03 -4.49 1.99
N ARG A 22 -11.10 -3.95 1.41
CA ARG A 22 -11.02 -2.93 0.35
C ARG A 22 -10.25 -1.70 0.83
N MET A 23 -10.55 -1.21 2.03
CA MET A 23 -9.89 -0.01 2.58
C MET A 23 -8.39 -0.22 2.78
N VAL A 24 -7.98 -1.37 3.34
CA VAL A 24 -6.56 -1.72 3.51
C VAL A 24 -5.85 -1.83 2.17
N PHE A 25 -6.47 -2.50 1.19
CA PHE A 25 -5.89 -2.65 -0.14
C PHE A 25 -5.69 -1.29 -0.82
N VAL A 26 -6.69 -0.41 -0.80
CA VAL A 26 -6.60 0.92 -1.40
C VAL A 26 -5.56 1.79 -0.69
N CYS A 27 -5.51 1.78 0.64
CA CYS A 27 -4.51 2.54 1.39
C CYS A 27 -3.09 2.04 1.10
N GLY A 28 -2.87 0.72 1.12
CA GLY A 28 -1.56 0.14 0.80
C GLY A 28 -1.12 0.47 -0.63
N LEU A 29 -2.05 0.38 -1.59
CA LEU A 29 -1.77 0.75 -2.97
C LEU A 29 -1.41 2.23 -3.09
N GLN A 30 -2.17 3.14 -2.47
CA GLN A 30 -1.92 4.58 -2.52
C GLN A 30 -0.55 4.96 -1.95
N ILE A 31 -0.13 4.32 -0.85
CA ILE A 31 1.19 4.54 -0.26
C ILE A 31 2.30 4.03 -1.21
N ALA A 32 2.07 2.90 -1.90
CA ALA A 32 3.04 2.32 -2.83
C ALA A 32 3.08 3.02 -4.20
N MET A 33 1.98 3.64 -4.65
CA MET A 33 1.85 4.30 -5.96
C MET A 33 3.04 5.22 -6.33
N PRO A 34 3.50 6.15 -5.49
CA PRO A 34 4.58 7.06 -5.87
C PRO A 34 5.90 6.32 -6.17
N ILE A 35 6.21 5.27 -5.42
CA ILE A 35 7.41 4.45 -5.66
C ILE A 35 7.25 3.63 -6.95
N ILE A 36 6.07 3.02 -7.15
CA ILE A 36 5.74 2.26 -8.36
C ILE A 36 5.85 3.16 -9.60
N ALA A 37 5.33 4.39 -9.54
CA ALA A 37 5.37 5.34 -10.65
C ALA A 37 6.81 5.67 -11.07
N VAL A 38 7.69 5.96 -10.11
CA VAL A 38 9.11 6.26 -10.40
C VAL A 38 9.82 5.05 -11.00
N ILE A 39 9.59 3.85 -10.47
CA ILE A 39 10.18 2.62 -11.00
C ILE A 39 9.68 2.34 -12.41
N LEU A 40 8.37 2.50 -12.67
CA LEU A 40 7.78 2.32 -14.00
C LEU A 40 8.35 3.30 -15.02
N ILE A 41 8.49 4.58 -14.67
CA ILE A 41 9.14 5.57 -15.54
C ILE A 41 10.59 5.16 -15.82
N GLY A 42 11.30 4.67 -14.80
CA GLY A 42 12.64 4.12 -14.95
C GLY A 42 12.69 2.94 -15.93
N ASP A 43 11.76 2.00 -15.82
CA ASP A 43 11.65 0.84 -16.72
C ASP A 43 11.38 1.26 -18.17
N VAL A 44 10.50 2.24 -18.38
CA VAL A 44 10.23 2.80 -19.72
C VAL A 44 11.47 3.50 -20.29
N ALA A 45 12.14 4.32 -19.48
CA ALA A 45 13.36 5.01 -19.89
C ALA A 45 14.48 4.02 -20.28
N LEU A 46 14.67 2.98 -19.46
CA LEU A 46 15.63 1.90 -19.75
C LEU A 46 15.26 1.13 -21.01
N GLY A 47 13.97 0.87 -21.25
CA GLY A 47 13.50 0.22 -22.47
C GLY A 47 13.79 1.05 -23.73
N ILE A 48 13.73 2.38 -23.64
CA ILE A 48 14.12 3.28 -24.74
C ILE A 48 15.64 3.24 -24.94
N ILE A 49 16.41 3.36 -23.85
CA ILE A 49 17.89 3.33 -23.91
C ILE A 49 18.40 2.00 -24.47
N ALA A 50 17.74 0.89 -24.13
CA ALA A 50 18.07 -0.44 -24.63
C ALA A 50 18.03 -0.54 -26.16
N ARG A 51 17.14 0.22 -26.82
CA ARG A 51 17.07 0.29 -28.28
C ARG A 51 18.18 1.13 -28.89
N THR A 52 18.60 2.21 -28.21
CA THR A 52 19.61 3.15 -28.71
C THR A 52 21.05 2.69 -28.44
N VAL A 53 21.30 2.01 -27.33
CA VAL A 53 22.64 1.55 -26.92
C VAL A 53 22.63 0.03 -26.63
N PRO A 54 22.66 -0.82 -27.67
CA PRO A 54 22.49 -2.28 -27.55
C PRO A 54 23.68 -3.00 -26.92
N LYS A 55 24.83 -2.34 -26.77
CA LYS A 55 26.05 -2.92 -26.17
C LYS A 55 26.13 -2.76 -24.64
N MET A 56 25.21 -1.99 -24.05
CA MET A 56 25.23 -1.71 -22.61
C MET A 56 24.61 -2.88 -21.82
N ASN A 57 25.16 -3.19 -20.63
CA ASN A 57 24.55 -4.13 -19.70
C ASN A 57 23.31 -3.51 -19.02
N ILE A 58 22.19 -3.48 -19.75
CA ILE A 58 20.94 -2.83 -19.33
C ILE A 58 20.39 -3.44 -18.04
N PHE A 59 20.63 -4.73 -17.77
CA PHE A 59 20.23 -5.36 -16.51
C PHE A 59 20.93 -4.73 -15.31
N GLN A 60 22.24 -4.50 -15.39
CA GLN A 60 23.00 -3.88 -14.30
C GLN A 60 22.62 -2.42 -14.08
N VAL A 61 22.41 -1.67 -15.16
CA VAL A 61 21.95 -0.27 -15.07
C VAL A 61 20.53 -0.21 -14.51
N GLY A 62 19.65 -1.12 -14.92
CA GLY A 62 18.28 -1.17 -14.43
C GLY A 62 18.17 -1.48 -12.95
N PHE A 63 18.95 -2.44 -12.44
CA PHE A 63 19.03 -2.69 -11.00
C PHE A 63 19.52 -1.45 -10.23
N SER A 64 20.59 -0.81 -10.71
CA SER A 64 21.15 0.38 -10.08
C SER A 64 20.13 1.52 -10.02
N LEU A 65 19.37 1.72 -11.10
CA LEU A 65 18.36 2.77 -11.21
C LEU A 65 17.14 2.51 -10.31
N LYS A 66 16.70 1.24 -10.21
CA LYS A 66 15.61 0.84 -9.31
C LYS A 66 15.98 1.04 -7.85
N ILE A 67 17.19 0.66 -7.46
CA ILE A 67 17.68 0.85 -6.09
C ILE A 67 17.75 2.35 -5.77
N LEU A 68 18.37 3.15 -6.64
CA LEU A 68 18.52 4.59 -6.42
C LEU A 68 17.16 5.30 -6.36
N GLY A 69 16.27 5.03 -7.32
CA GLY A 69 14.94 5.64 -7.38
C GLY A 69 14.05 5.21 -6.21
N GLY A 70 14.09 3.93 -5.83
CA GLY A 70 13.35 3.41 -4.68
C GLY A 70 13.81 4.03 -3.36
N LEU A 71 15.12 4.11 -3.13
CA LEU A 71 15.68 4.75 -1.93
C LEU A 71 15.40 6.25 -1.88
N ALA A 72 15.55 6.96 -3.00
CA ALA A 72 15.24 8.39 -3.06
C ALA A 72 13.77 8.65 -2.71
N MET A 73 12.85 7.85 -3.27
CA MET A 73 11.43 7.97 -2.96
C MET A 73 11.12 7.59 -1.51
N LEU A 74 11.76 6.58 -0.93
CA LEU A 74 11.59 6.24 0.48
C LEU A 74 11.99 7.38 1.42
N ILE A 75 13.11 8.06 1.13
CA ILE A 75 13.55 9.22 1.93
C ILE A 75 12.52 10.35 1.85
N ILE A 76 11.97 10.60 0.66
CA ILE A 76 10.93 11.61 0.47
C ILE A 76 9.64 11.20 1.19
N LEU A 77 9.28 9.92 1.18
CA LEU A 77 8.03 9.41 1.76
C LEU A 77 8.07 9.27 3.30
N MET A 78 9.26 9.13 3.88
CA MET A 78 9.45 8.95 5.34
C MET A 78 8.68 9.93 6.23
N PRO A 79 8.76 11.27 6.04
CA PRO A 79 7.98 12.20 6.85
C PRO A 79 6.47 12.02 6.66
N TYR A 80 6.01 11.77 5.43
CA TYR A 80 4.58 11.57 5.14
C TYR A 80 4.02 10.28 5.75
N LEU A 81 4.82 9.22 5.82
CA LEU A 81 4.44 7.94 6.43
C LEU A 81 4.01 8.12 7.90
N GLY A 82 4.68 8.99 8.65
CA GLY A 82 4.33 9.29 10.04
C GLY A 82 2.91 9.86 10.18
N ASP A 83 2.56 10.81 9.32
CA ASP A 83 1.23 11.44 9.34
C ASP A 83 0.14 10.50 8.81
N ILE A 84 0.45 9.71 7.78
CA ILE A 84 -0.47 8.69 7.24
C ILE A 84 -0.79 7.65 8.32
N ILE A 85 0.21 7.14 9.04
CA ILE A 85 0.01 6.15 10.10
C ILE A 85 -0.86 6.72 11.23
N LYS A 86 -0.60 7.96 11.67
CA LYS A 86 -1.44 8.63 12.69
C LYS A 86 -2.90 8.73 12.24
N ASN A 87 -3.13 9.14 11.00
CA ASN A 87 -4.47 9.26 10.45
C ASN A 87 -5.17 7.89 10.36
N LEU A 88 -4.48 6.85 9.89
CA LEU A 88 -5.03 5.50 9.78
C LEU A 88 -5.37 4.89 11.15
N ILE A 89 -4.52 5.11 12.15
CA ILE A 89 -4.78 4.69 13.53
C ILE A 89 -6.01 5.43 14.08
N GLY A 90 -6.10 6.75 13.88
CA GLY A 90 -7.26 7.53 14.31
C GLY A 90 -8.58 7.04 13.72
N ILE A 91 -8.58 6.75 12.41
CA ILE A 91 -9.76 6.19 11.73
C ILE A 91 -10.11 4.82 12.31
N SER A 92 -9.13 3.95 12.51
CA SER A 92 -9.33 2.59 13.04
C SER A 92 -9.89 2.62 14.47
N MET A 93 -9.38 3.52 15.32
CA MET A 93 -9.86 3.70 16.69
C MET A 93 -11.30 4.23 16.74
N HIS A 94 -11.66 5.15 15.84
CA HIS A 94 -13.04 5.64 15.76
C HIS A 94 -14.02 4.51 15.36
N GLN A 95 -13.61 3.65 14.42
CA GLN A 95 -14.44 2.53 13.98
C GLN A 95 -14.62 1.45 15.05
N ILE A 96 -13.57 1.13 15.81
CA ILE A 96 -13.66 0.19 16.94
C ILE A 96 -14.66 0.71 17.99
N ASN A 97 -14.59 2.00 18.33
CA ASN A 97 -15.53 2.59 19.30
C ASN A 97 -16.98 2.58 18.79
N LEU A 98 -17.20 2.82 17.49
CA LEU A 98 -18.51 2.73 16.86
C LEU A 98 -19.08 1.30 16.89
N LEU A 99 -18.25 0.29 16.61
CA LEU A 99 -18.67 -1.11 16.68
C LEU A 99 -19.01 -1.55 18.10
N LEU A 100 -18.20 -1.14 19.09
CA LEU A 100 -18.47 -1.42 20.50
C LEU A 100 -19.78 -0.75 20.97
N SER A 101 -20.09 0.46 20.50
CA SER A 101 -21.35 1.16 20.84
C SER A 101 -22.60 0.55 20.19
N LYS A 102 -22.44 -0.21 19.10
CA LYS A 102 -23.54 -0.94 18.45
C LYS A 102 -23.79 -2.32 19.07
N MET A 103 -22.83 -2.86 19.82
CA MET A 103 -22.89 -4.19 20.43
C MET A 103 -23.27 -4.19 21.92
N GLY A 104 -23.24 -3.03 22.58
CA GLY A 104 -23.79 -2.81 23.92
C GLY A 104 -25.18 -2.19 23.85
#